data_AF-A0A7C6AGW8-F1
#
_entry.id   AF-A0A7C6AGW8-F1
#
_cell.length_a   1.000
_cell.length_b   1.000
_cell.length_c   1.000
_cell.angle_alpha   90.00
_cell.angle_beta   90.00
_cell.angle_gamma   90.00
#
_symmetry.space_group_name_H-M   'P 1'
#
loop_
_entity.id
_entity.type
_entity.pdbx_description
1 polymer ?
#
loop_
_entity_poly.entity_id
_entity_poly.type
_entity_poly.pdbx_seq_one_letter_code
_entity_poly.pdbx_strand_id
1 'polypeptide(L)'
;DVAVGLALDGVHVLTYGDMSRAKGSRMISLEDCAAEGGRVGIVYSFMDAVRIAASNPDKEYVFLGAGFETTAPTVAYFVLKGLPRNLKVLSAHRYVPPAVGLLAESEDLEIDAFINPGHASTVSGMRAYKPYFDKCGKPMVFAGFEPIDVLVAIYMVLRQLRDRAPRMENEYVRSVTWEGNLKAQRAL
;
A
#
# COMPACT_ATOMS: atom_id res chain seq x y z
N ASP A 1 -17.43 -5.35 1.42
CA ASP A 1 -18.45 -6.42 1.43
C ASP A 1 -18.15 -7.52 2.44
N VAL A 2 -17.11 -8.35 2.26
CA VAL A 2 -16.79 -9.44 3.21
C VAL A 2 -16.64 -8.93 4.66
N ALA A 3 -15.86 -7.86 4.85
CA ALA A 3 -15.68 -7.25 6.17
C ALA A 3 -16.99 -6.70 6.77
N VAL A 4 -17.89 -6.17 5.94
CA VAL A 4 -19.21 -5.69 6.39
C VAL A 4 -20.06 -6.87 6.84
N GLY A 5 -20.09 -7.97 6.09
CA GLY A 5 -20.80 -9.19 6.47
C GLY A 5 -20.30 -9.75 7.81
N LEU A 6 -18.98 -9.90 7.97
CA LEU A 6 -18.38 -10.36 9.22
C LEU A 6 -18.76 -9.48 10.43
N ALA A 7 -18.77 -8.16 10.24
CA ALA A 7 -19.12 -7.22 11.30
C ALA A 7 -20.59 -7.34 11.74
N LEU A 8 -21.50 -7.54 10.78
CA LEU A 8 -22.93 -7.78 11.05
C LEU A 8 -23.18 -9.15 11.69
N ASP A 9 -22.37 -10.16 11.36
CA ASP A 9 -22.43 -11.50 11.94
C ASP A 9 -21.79 -11.56 13.35
N GLY A 10 -21.35 -10.43 13.90
CA GLY A 10 -20.85 -10.31 15.27
C GLY A 10 -19.35 -10.52 15.46
N VAL A 11 -18.57 -10.63 14.38
CA VAL A 11 -17.10 -10.63 14.42
C VAL A 11 -16.58 -9.20 14.54
N HIS A 12 -15.62 -8.94 15.43
CA HIS A 12 -15.06 -7.60 15.58
C HIS A 12 -14.09 -7.29 14.42
N VAL A 13 -14.51 -6.41 13.52
CA VAL A 13 -13.70 -5.97 12.39
C VAL A 13 -12.91 -4.73 12.78
N LEU A 14 -11.58 -4.84 12.75
CA LEU A 14 -10.66 -3.74 12.97
C LEU A 14 -10.09 -3.25 11.65
N THR A 15 -10.02 -1.94 11.44
CA THR A 15 -9.50 -1.36 10.18
C THR A 15 -8.93 0.04 10.39
N TYR A 16 -8.20 0.55 9.39
CA TYR A 16 -7.75 1.94 9.37
C TYR A 16 -8.91 2.90 9.12
N GLY A 17 -8.78 4.14 9.60
CA GLY A 17 -9.85 5.13 9.53
C GLY A 17 -10.20 5.57 8.11
N ASP A 18 -9.27 5.59 7.17
CA ASP A 18 -9.58 5.83 5.75
C ASP A 18 -10.41 4.68 5.15
N MET A 19 -10.04 3.46 5.48
CA MET A 19 -10.68 2.25 5.00
C MET A 19 -12.06 2.00 5.63
N SER A 20 -12.34 2.52 6.82
CA SER A 20 -13.67 2.43 7.43
C SER A 20 -14.75 3.16 6.63
N ARG A 21 -14.37 4.24 5.92
CA ARG A 21 -15.26 5.05 5.07
C ARG A 21 -15.40 4.53 3.64
N ALA A 22 -14.53 3.61 3.22
CA ALA A 22 -14.58 3.07 1.87
C ALA A 22 -15.89 2.29 1.66
N LYS A 23 -16.64 2.65 0.62
CA LYS A 23 -17.92 2.02 0.30
C LYS A 23 -17.70 0.77 -0.56
N GLY A 24 -18.38 -0.31 -0.18
CA GLY A 24 -18.42 -1.55 -0.95
C GLY A 24 -19.39 -1.50 -2.14
N SER A 25 -19.62 -2.65 -2.77
CA SER A 25 -20.48 -2.75 -3.96
C SER A 25 -21.94 -2.31 -3.70
N ARG A 26 -22.40 -2.41 -2.46
CA ARG A 26 -23.74 -2.01 -2.02
C ARG A 26 -23.82 -0.56 -1.53
N MET A 27 -22.77 0.23 -1.75
CA MET A 27 -22.64 1.61 -1.24
C MET A 27 -22.66 1.75 0.29
N ILE A 28 -22.38 0.64 1.00
CA ILE A 28 -22.29 0.56 2.45
C ILE A 28 -20.81 0.51 2.85
N SER A 29 -20.41 1.36 3.79
CA SER A 29 -19.09 1.37 4.42
C SER A 29 -19.09 0.60 5.75
N LEU A 30 -17.91 0.43 6.36
CA LEU A 30 -17.84 -0.13 7.71
C LEU A 30 -18.36 0.84 8.77
N GLU A 31 -18.28 2.16 8.55
CA GLU A 31 -18.92 3.15 9.43
C GLU A 31 -20.44 3.07 9.37
N ASP A 32 -21.02 2.92 8.17
CA ASP A 32 -22.47 2.70 7.99
C ASP A 32 -22.90 1.40 8.70
N CYS A 33 -22.12 0.32 8.50
CA CYS A 33 -22.34 -0.96 9.17
C CYS A 33 -22.30 -0.86 10.71
N ALA A 34 -21.38 -0.05 11.25
CA ALA A 34 -21.30 0.20 12.68
C ALA A 34 -22.57 0.88 13.22
N ALA A 35 -23.13 1.83 12.45
CA ALA A 35 -24.39 2.50 12.80
C ALA A 35 -25.59 1.54 12.80
N GLU A 36 -25.53 0.46 12.01
CA GLU A 36 -26.53 -0.62 11.98
C GLU A 36 -26.29 -1.70 13.05
N GLY A 37 -25.33 -1.51 13.96
CA GLY A 37 -25.03 -2.45 15.06
C GLY A 37 -23.93 -3.47 14.74
N GLY A 38 -23.28 -3.35 13.58
CA GLY A 38 -22.09 -4.14 13.25
C GLY A 38 -20.90 -3.85 14.16
N ARG A 39 -20.07 -4.85 14.42
CA ARG A 39 -18.93 -4.72 15.33
C ARG A 39 -17.69 -4.20 14.59
N VAL A 40 -17.55 -2.89 14.51
CA VAL A 40 -16.42 -2.23 13.84
C VAL A 40 -15.57 -1.43 14.83
N GLY A 41 -14.25 -1.52 14.71
CA GLY A 41 -13.30 -0.71 15.46
C GLY A 41 -12.27 -0.06 14.54
N ILE A 42 -12.05 1.24 14.70
CA ILE A 42 -11.03 1.97 13.96
C ILE A 42 -9.72 1.94 14.76
N VAL A 43 -8.62 1.58 14.09
CA VAL A 43 -7.27 1.56 14.66
C VAL A 43 -6.32 2.43 13.86
N TYR A 44 -5.31 2.98 14.53
CA TYR A 44 -4.27 3.76 13.86
C TYR A 44 -3.20 2.86 13.24
N SER A 45 -2.91 1.73 13.87
CA SER A 45 -1.89 0.78 13.43
C SER A 45 -2.35 -0.68 13.59
N PHE A 46 -1.74 -1.59 12.85
CA PHE A 46 -1.95 -3.03 13.09
C PHE A 46 -1.52 -3.47 14.50
N MET A 47 -0.55 -2.77 15.11
CA MET A 47 -0.12 -3.04 16.47
C MET A 47 -1.24 -2.78 17.49
N ASP A 48 -2.10 -1.80 17.22
CA ASP A 48 -3.28 -1.54 18.07
C ASP A 48 -4.30 -2.67 17.94
N ALA A 49 -4.49 -3.21 16.72
CA ALA A 49 -5.34 -4.38 16.53
C ALA A 49 -4.83 -5.61 17.31
N VAL A 50 -3.52 -5.84 17.29
CA VAL A 50 -2.86 -6.89 18.09
C VAL A 50 -3.11 -6.68 19.59
N ARG A 51 -2.92 -5.45 20.10
CA ARG A 51 -3.16 -5.12 21.52
C ARG A 51 -4.63 -5.30 21.91
N ILE A 52 -5.56 -4.86 21.08
CA ILE A 52 -7.00 -4.98 21.34
C ILE A 52 -7.39 -6.46 21.44
N ALA A 53 -6.97 -7.28 20.48
CA ALA A 53 -7.30 -8.71 20.48
C ALA A 53 -6.67 -9.45 21.66
N ALA A 54 -5.40 -9.15 22.00
CA ALA A 54 -4.71 -9.75 23.14
C ALA A 54 -5.39 -9.44 24.48
N SER A 55 -5.90 -8.21 24.64
CA SER A 55 -6.60 -7.77 25.87
C SER A 55 -8.04 -8.27 25.97
N ASN A 56 -8.60 -8.89 24.91
CA ASN A 56 -9.99 -9.36 24.86
C ASN A 56 -10.06 -10.80 24.28
N PRO A 57 -9.52 -11.80 24.99
CA PRO A 57 -9.36 -13.16 24.45
C PRO A 57 -10.69 -13.87 24.13
N ASP A 58 -11.80 -13.46 24.75
CA ASP A 58 -13.13 -14.07 24.56
C ASP A 58 -13.88 -13.57 23.32
N LYS A 59 -13.26 -12.67 22.54
CA LYS A 59 -13.85 -12.07 21.33
C LYS A 59 -13.01 -12.42 20.11
N GLU A 60 -13.67 -12.71 19.00
CA GLU A 60 -13.03 -12.94 17.70
C GLU A 60 -12.84 -11.63 16.93
N TYR A 61 -11.63 -11.43 16.41
CA TYR A 61 -11.23 -10.24 15.67
C TYR A 61 -10.73 -10.59 14.27
N VAL A 62 -11.11 -9.75 13.31
CA VAL A 62 -10.55 -9.73 11.96
C VAL A 62 -10.02 -8.34 11.69
N PHE A 63 -8.74 -8.24 11.33
CA PHE A 63 -8.17 -7.00 10.85
C PHE A 63 -8.28 -6.92 9.32
N LEU A 64 -9.04 -5.95 8.80
CA LEU A 64 -9.04 -5.61 7.37
C LEU A 64 -7.79 -4.77 7.09
N GLY A 65 -6.74 -5.44 6.60
CA GLY A 65 -5.49 -4.79 6.26
C GLY A 65 -5.49 -4.32 4.82
N ALA A 66 -5.44 -3.01 4.60
CA ALA A 66 -5.30 -2.40 3.29
C ALA A 66 -4.03 -1.54 3.21
N GLY A 67 -3.57 -1.32 1.98
CA GLY A 67 -2.42 -0.49 1.67
C GLY A 67 -1.39 -1.20 0.81
N PHE A 68 -0.22 -0.59 0.71
CA PHE A 68 0.83 -1.02 -0.20
C PHE A 68 2.03 -1.58 0.56
N GLU A 69 3.20 -1.58 -0.07
CA GLU A 69 4.45 -2.06 0.52
C GLU A 69 4.88 -1.27 1.75
N THR A 70 4.35 -0.06 1.97
CA THR A 70 4.64 0.73 3.17
C THR A 70 3.94 0.21 4.42
N THR A 71 2.77 -0.41 4.29
CA THR A 71 1.96 -0.89 5.42
C THR A 71 2.04 -2.40 5.58
N ALA A 72 2.14 -3.15 4.47
CA ALA A 72 2.16 -4.61 4.47
C ALA A 72 3.27 -5.24 5.33
N PRO A 73 4.53 -4.74 5.37
CA PRO A 73 5.60 -5.37 6.14
C PRO A 73 5.34 -5.41 7.64
N THR A 74 4.68 -4.39 8.19
CA THR A 74 4.32 -4.36 9.61
C THR A 74 3.33 -5.47 9.94
N VAL A 75 2.34 -5.68 9.08
CA VAL A 75 1.37 -6.77 9.23
C VAL A 75 2.08 -8.13 9.13
N ALA A 76 2.90 -8.30 8.09
CA ALA A 76 3.62 -9.54 7.84
C ALA A 76 4.58 -9.90 8.98
N TYR A 77 5.28 -8.92 9.55
CA TYR A 77 6.14 -9.11 10.73
C TYR A 77 5.38 -9.76 11.89
N PHE A 78 4.21 -9.23 12.25
CA PHE A 78 3.41 -9.76 13.35
C PHE A 78 2.80 -11.12 13.02
N VAL A 79 2.42 -11.36 11.77
CA VAL A 79 1.99 -12.69 11.31
C VAL A 79 3.10 -13.72 11.51
N LEU A 80 4.33 -13.39 11.11
CA LEU A 80 5.50 -14.28 11.26
C LEU A 80 5.94 -14.46 12.71
N LYS A 81 5.79 -13.43 13.56
CA LYS A 81 6.11 -13.51 15.00
C LYS A 81 5.05 -14.22 15.81
N GLY A 82 3.82 -14.31 15.30
CA GLY A 82 2.68 -14.90 15.96
C GLY A 82 1.65 -13.84 16.36
N LEU A 83 0.40 -14.09 16.00
CA LEU A 83 -0.74 -13.28 16.39
C LEU A 83 -1.46 -13.87 17.61
N PRO A 84 -2.22 -13.06 18.37
CA PRO A 84 -3.26 -13.57 19.25
C PRO A 84 -4.14 -14.59 18.51
N ARG A 85 -4.51 -15.69 19.17
CA ARG A 85 -5.26 -16.79 18.52
C ARG A 85 -6.59 -16.35 17.91
N ASN A 86 -7.20 -15.35 18.55
CA ASN A 86 -8.46 -14.70 18.22
C ASN A 86 -8.32 -13.52 17.25
N LEU A 87 -7.15 -13.32 16.62
CA LEU A 87 -6.94 -12.29 15.60
C LEU A 87 -6.56 -12.91 14.26
N LYS A 88 -7.37 -12.66 13.23
CA LYS A 88 -7.07 -13.01 11.84
C LYS A 88 -6.86 -11.75 11.01
N VAL A 89 -6.19 -11.89 9.87
CA VAL A 89 -5.98 -10.80 8.90
C VAL A 89 -6.76 -11.08 7.63
N LEU A 90 -7.67 -10.19 7.28
CA LEU A 90 -8.28 -10.12 5.96
C LEU A 90 -7.40 -9.20 5.10
N SER A 91 -6.51 -9.79 4.31
CA SER A 91 -5.51 -9.03 3.54
C SER A 91 -6.10 -8.48 2.24
N ALA A 92 -6.17 -7.17 2.14
CA ALA A 92 -6.47 -6.39 0.94
C ALA A 92 -5.26 -5.58 0.46
N HIS A 93 -4.04 -5.94 0.89
CA HIS A 93 -2.82 -5.28 0.46
C HIS A 93 -2.61 -5.42 -1.06
N ARG A 94 -1.89 -4.47 -1.64
CA ARG A 94 -1.56 -4.43 -3.07
C ARG A 94 -0.08 -4.10 -3.27
N TYR A 95 0.44 -4.42 -4.45
CA TYR A 95 1.82 -4.20 -4.84
C TYR A 95 1.86 -3.17 -5.98
N VAL A 96 2.61 -2.08 -5.81
CA VAL A 96 2.61 -0.91 -6.70
C VAL A 96 3.36 -1.16 -8.02
N PRO A 97 4.56 -1.77 -8.06
CA PRO A 97 5.29 -1.99 -9.31
C PRO A 97 4.48 -2.62 -10.45
N PRO A 98 3.71 -3.70 -10.26
CA PRO A 98 2.89 -4.26 -11.33
C PRO A 98 1.75 -3.35 -11.76
N ALA A 99 1.18 -2.55 -10.86
CA ALA A 99 0.16 -1.58 -11.22
C ALA A 99 0.74 -0.48 -12.12
N VAL A 100 1.91 0.07 -11.76
CA VAL A 100 2.64 1.01 -12.62
C VAL A 100 3.00 0.37 -13.96
N GLY A 101 3.43 -0.89 -13.94
CA GLY A 101 3.72 -1.65 -15.15
C GLY A 101 2.53 -1.75 -16.11
N LEU A 102 1.36 -2.11 -15.60
CA LEU A 102 0.12 -2.20 -16.39
C LEU A 102 -0.27 -0.84 -17.00
N LEU A 103 -0.11 0.25 -16.26
CA LEU A 103 -0.35 1.60 -16.77
C LEU A 103 0.68 2.00 -17.83
N ALA A 104 1.95 1.59 -17.65
CA ALA A 104 3.02 1.90 -18.58
C ALA A 104 2.85 1.19 -19.92
N GLU A 105 2.33 -0.05 -19.90
CA GLU A 105 2.05 -0.89 -21.07
C GLU A 105 0.71 -0.54 -21.76
N SER A 106 -0.15 0.29 -21.15
CA SER A 106 -1.43 0.69 -21.74
C SER A 106 -1.22 1.69 -22.87
N GLU A 107 -1.76 1.37 -24.06
CA GLU A 107 -1.79 2.27 -25.22
C GLU A 107 -2.92 3.30 -25.15
N ASP A 108 -4.00 2.99 -24.42
CA ASP A 108 -5.14 3.90 -24.22
C ASP A 108 -4.81 5.05 -23.27
N LEU A 109 -3.80 4.86 -22.42
CA LEU A 109 -3.34 5.85 -21.46
C LEU A 109 -2.14 6.58 -22.06
N GLU A 110 -2.35 7.83 -22.50
CA GLU A 110 -1.33 8.75 -23.02
C GLU A 110 -0.34 9.21 -21.92
N ILE A 111 0.30 8.27 -21.24
CA ILE A 111 1.28 8.51 -20.17
C ILE A 111 2.68 8.48 -20.76
N ASP A 112 3.36 9.63 -20.74
CA ASP A 112 4.74 9.74 -21.22
C ASP A 112 5.79 9.30 -20.20
N ALA A 113 5.51 9.45 -18.90
CA ALA A 113 6.48 9.22 -17.82
C ALA A 113 5.80 9.00 -16.47
N PHE A 114 6.57 8.51 -15.50
CA PHE A 114 6.11 8.22 -14.14
C PHE A 114 6.94 8.94 -13.07
N ILE A 115 6.24 9.56 -12.11
CA ILE A 115 6.82 9.92 -10.82
C ILE A 115 6.33 8.86 -9.82
N ASN A 116 7.24 7.97 -9.42
CA ASN A 116 6.95 6.84 -8.56
C ASN A 116 7.01 7.22 -7.07
N PRO A 117 6.15 6.61 -6.23
CA PRO A 117 6.03 6.96 -4.83
C PRO A 117 7.28 6.55 -4.02
N GLY A 118 7.95 7.53 -3.41
CA GLY A 118 9.20 7.31 -2.67
C GLY A 118 9.09 6.34 -1.49
N HIS A 119 8.02 6.42 -0.68
CA HIS A 119 7.88 5.56 0.50
C HIS A 119 7.68 4.09 0.13
N ALA A 120 6.82 3.79 -0.85
CA ALA A 120 6.64 2.42 -1.32
C ALA A 120 7.93 1.88 -1.97
N SER A 121 8.62 2.73 -2.73
CA SER A 121 9.90 2.41 -3.37
C SER A 121 11.05 2.25 -2.38
N THR A 122 10.94 2.78 -1.16
CA THR A 122 11.89 2.49 -0.07
C THR A 122 11.80 1.03 0.35
N VAL A 123 10.63 0.41 0.21
CA VAL A 123 10.42 -1.00 0.50
C VAL A 123 10.73 -1.86 -0.72
N SER A 124 10.10 -1.60 -1.87
CA SER A 124 10.25 -2.43 -3.08
C SER A 124 11.59 -2.23 -3.81
N GLY A 125 12.22 -1.07 -3.65
CA GLY A 125 13.39 -0.68 -4.42
C GLY A 125 13.04 -0.28 -5.85
N MET A 126 13.98 0.42 -6.50
CA MET A 126 13.82 0.75 -7.92
C MET A 126 13.83 -0.51 -8.80
N ARG A 127 14.59 -1.54 -8.41
CA ARG A 127 14.75 -2.77 -9.18
C ARG A 127 13.42 -3.44 -9.53
N ALA A 128 12.43 -3.35 -8.64
CA ALA A 128 11.09 -3.91 -8.87
C ALA A 128 10.38 -3.34 -10.10
N TYR A 129 10.75 -2.13 -10.53
CA TYR A 129 10.16 -1.45 -11.68
C TYR A 129 10.91 -1.72 -12.99
N LYS A 130 12.13 -2.27 -12.91
CA LYS A 130 13.02 -2.49 -14.06
C LYS A 130 12.40 -3.33 -15.18
N PRO A 131 11.68 -4.45 -14.90
CA PRO A 131 11.05 -5.24 -15.95
C PRO A 131 10.00 -4.45 -16.76
N TYR A 132 9.33 -3.49 -16.13
CA TYR A 132 8.32 -2.66 -16.80
C TYR A 132 8.97 -1.54 -17.59
N PHE A 133 9.98 -0.88 -17.01
CA PHE A 133 10.80 0.09 -17.71
C PHE A 133 11.42 -0.49 -18.98
N ASP A 134 11.96 -1.71 -18.91
CA ASP A 134 12.60 -2.37 -20.06
C ASP A 134 11.63 -2.64 -21.22
N LYS A 135 10.34 -2.77 -20.93
CA LYS A 135 9.31 -2.98 -21.95
C LYS A 135 8.77 -1.67 -22.53
N CYS A 136 8.50 -0.69 -21.67
CA CYS A 136 7.81 0.53 -22.10
C CYS A 136 8.78 1.65 -22.51
N GLY A 137 10.02 1.65 -22.02
CA GLY A 137 10.98 2.71 -22.26
C GLY A 137 10.54 4.09 -21.78
N LYS A 138 9.55 4.18 -20.88
CA LYS A 138 9.04 5.45 -20.35
C LYS A 138 9.90 5.93 -19.17
N PRO A 139 10.31 7.20 -19.09
CA PRO A 139 11.02 7.75 -17.94
C PRO A 139 10.33 7.42 -16.61
N MET A 140 11.11 7.01 -15.61
CA MET A 140 10.64 6.71 -14.27
C MET A 140 11.51 7.41 -13.24
N VAL A 141 10.94 8.39 -12.52
CA VAL A 141 11.64 9.11 -11.46
C VAL A 141 11.05 8.74 -10.10
N PHE A 142 11.90 8.41 -9.14
CA PHE A 142 11.49 8.05 -7.78
C PHE A 142 11.70 9.26 -6.87
N ALA A 143 10.60 9.81 -6.35
CA ALA A 143 10.63 11.11 -5.67
C ALA A 143 10.10 11.04 -4.22
N GLY A 144 10.57 11.98 -3.40
CA GLY A 144 10.01 12.22 -2.08
C GLY A 144 8.66 12.93 -2.13
N PHE A 145 8.25 13.51 -1.00
CA PHE A 145 6.94 14.14 -0.83
C PHE A 145 7.03 15.63 -0.47
N GLU A 146 8.24 16.17 -0.34
CA GLU A 146 8.41 17.61 -0.20
C GLU A 146 8.08 18.28 -1.54
N PRO A 147 7.54 19.51 -1.53
CA PRO A 147 7.24 20.24 -2.77
C PRO A 147 8.43 20.31 -3.72
N ILE A 148 9.65 20.45 -3.17
CA ILE A 148 10.88 20.49 -3.95
C ILE A 148 11.22 19.15 -4.61
N ASP A 149 10.95 18.02 -3.94
CA ASP A 149 11.19 16.68 -4.49
C ASP A 149 10.36 16.49 -5.76
N VAL A 150 9.09 16.91 -5.71
CA VAL A 150 8.15 16.82 -6.84
C VAL A 150 8.62 17.71 -7.99
N LEU A 151 9.02 18.96 -7.72
CA LEU A 151 9.52 19.88 -8.75
C LEU A 151 10.79 19.35 -9.42
N VAL A 152 11.72 18.79 -8.64
CA VAL A 152 12.95 18.19 -9.16
C VAL A 152 12.62 16.96 -10.00
N ALA A 153 11.68 16.12 -9.57
CA ALA A 153 11.26 14.95 -10.35
C ALA A 153 10.61 15.34 -11.68
N ILE A 154 9.75 16.37 -11.70
CA ILE A 154 9.19 16.92 -12.94
C ILE A 154 10.31 17.41 -13.86
N TYR A 155 11.26 18.18 -13.32
CA TYR A 155 12.41 18.65 -14.10
C TYR A 155 13.21 17.49 -14.71
N MET A 156 13.48 16.44 -13.93
CA MET A 156 14.20 15.25 -14.39
C MET A 156 13.45 14.52 -15.51
N VAL A 157 12.13 14.36 -15.39
CA VAL A 157 11.28 13.79 -16.44
C VAL A 157 11.36 14.63 -17.71
N LEU A 158 11.13 15.94 -17.62
CA LEU A 158 11.13 16.83 -18.78
C LEU A 158 12.49 16.84 -19.50
N ARG A 159 13.59 16.80 -18.74
CA ARG A 159 14.94 16.68 -19.29
C ARG A 159 15.10 15.38 -20.10
N GLN A 160 14.66 14.24 -19.55
CA GLN A 160 14.74 12.95 -20.24
C GLN A 160 13.89 12.91 -21.52
N LEU A 161 12.69 13.51 -21.49
CA LEU A 161 11.81 13.62 -22.65
C LEU A 161 12.45 14.49 -23.75
N ARG A 162 12.98 15.66 -23.38
CA ARG A 162 13.69 16.57 -24.30
C ARG A 162 14.90 15.86 -24.95
N ASP A 163 15.68 15.14 -24.15
CA ASP A 163 16.92 14.49 -24.59
C ASP A 163 16.68 13.13 -25.25
N ARG A 164 15.42 12.65 -25.29
CA ARG A 164 15.01 11.32 -25.77
C ARG A 164 15.83 10.18 -25.16
N ALA A 165 16.16 10.32 -23.88
CA ALA A 165 17.04 9.43 -23.14
C ALA A 165 16.33 8.93 -21.87
N PRO A 166 15.33 8.04 -21.99
CA PRO A 166 14.57 7.55 -20.85
C PRO A 166 15.44 6.72 -19.92
N ARG A 167 15.27 6.93 -18.62
CA ARG A 167 16.01 6.29 -17.55
C ARG A 167 15.12 6.10 -16.32
N MET A 168 15.56 5.20 -15.46
CA MET A 168 15.11 5.15 -14.08
C MET A 168 16.06 6.04 -13.26
N GLU A 169 15.57 7.15 -12.72
CA GLU A 169 16.37 8.06 -11.90
C GLU A 169 15.81 8.17 -10.47
N ASN A 170 16.71 8.25 -9.50
CA ASN A 170 16.37 8.38 -8.09
C ASN A 170 16.57 9.83 -7.66
N GLU A 171 15.48 10.56 -7.44
CA GLU A 171 15.52 11.86 -6.77
C GLU A 171 15.60 11.65 -5.26
N TYR A 172 14.86 10.66 -4.75
CA TYR A 172 14.73 10.38 -3.32
C TYR A 172 15.88 9.53 -2.74
N VAL A 173 17.12 9.84 -3.11
CA VAL A 173 18.35 9.10 -2.75
C VAL A 173 18.58 8.95 -1.24
N ARG A 174 17.97 9.82 -0.44
CA ARG A 174 18.02 9.79 1.02
C ARG A 174 17.24 8.63 1.65
N SER A 175 16.34 8.00 0.90
CA SER A 175 15.48 6.92 1.39
C SER A 175 15.42 5.72 0.45
N VAL A 176 15.32 5.95 -0.86
CA VAL A 176 15.15 4.89 -1.87
C VAL A 176 16.51 4.36 -2.31
N THR A 177 16.63 3.04 -2.40
CA THR A 177 17.80 2.37 -2.97
C THR A 177 17.39 1.50 -4.16
N TRP A 178 18.37 0.99 -4.91
CA TRP A 178 18.09 0.08 -6.02
C TRP A 178 17.38 -1.19 -5.55
N GLU A 179 17.89 -1.83 -4.49
CA GLU A 179 17.34 -3.09 -3.97
C GLU A 179 16.16 -2.89 -3.00
N GLY A 180 15.95 -1.68 -2.48
CA GLY A 180 14.93 -1.41 -1.46
C GLY A 180 15.28 -2.02 -0.10
N ASN A 181 14.26 -2.26 0.72
CA ASN A 181 14.42 -2.86 2.04
C ASN A 181 14.29 -4.39 1.96
N LEU A 182 15.42 -5.07 1.78
CA LEU A 182 15.47 -6.53 1.68
C LEU A 182 14.91 -7.27 2.91
N LYS A 183 14.96 -6.68 4.12
CA LYS A 183 14.38 -7.30 5.31
C LYS A 183 12.86 -7.26 5.27
N ALA A 184 12.30 -6.12 4.86
CA ALA A 184 10.86 -5.98 4.69
C ALA A 184 10.33 -6.85 3.56
N GLN A 185 11.03 -6.90 2.42
CA GLN A 185 10.67 -7.77 1.29
C GLN A 185 10.65 -9.26 1.66
N ARG A 186 11.61 -9.73 2.47
CA ARG A 186 11.62 -11.14 2.93
C ARG A 186 10.47 -11.48 3.88
N ALA A 187 9.84 -10.48 4.50
CA ALA A 187 8.72 -10.71 5.39
C ALA A 187 7.39 -10.80 4.63
N LEU A 188 7.30 -10.16 3.46
CA LEU A 188 6.14 -10.17 2.55
C LEU A 188 6.06 -11.46 1.75
#